data_AF-A0A087D252-F1
#
_entry.id   AF-A0A087D252-F1
#
_cell.length_a   1.000
_cell.length_b   1.000
_cell.length_c   1.000
_cell.angle_alpha   90.00
_cell.angle_beta   90.00
_cell.angle_gamma   90.00
#
_symmetry.space_group_name_H-M   'P 1'
#
loop_
_entity.id
_entity.type
_entity.pdbx_description
1 polymer ?
#
loop_
_entity_poly.entity_id
_entity_poly.type
_entity_poly.pdbx_seq_one_letter_code
_entity_poly.pdbx_strand_id
1 'polypeptide(L)'
;MADRETALAVFEFIDSLRSEQYRIGDPTRDGAVAEMLAHLSDDAALRDAACAKLISPGLERMRFMLVANHDPNALPLFASTSRKLWYQADYNVREIANSEFHQDVPALLWRLSNCLRDPERRVGVLEAAAYMSFMQGDDERVFSGHLGRLAAVSPQGEVTRCLMDAHDHGQAPAWLMERSRTMNASESESVNESDRPGLMRRLFNR
;
A
#
# COMPACT_ATOMS: atom_id res chain seq x y z
N MET A 1 -18.40 11.39 -9.86
CA MET A 1 -17.59 10.60 -10.80
C MET A 1 -16.67 11.57 -11.52
N ALA A 2 -15.37 11.37 -11.40
CA ALA A 2 -14.35 12.13 -12.08
C ALA A 2 -14.49 11.94 -13.59
N ASP A 3 -14.16 12.98 -14.36
CA ASP A 3 -14.13 12.86 -15.80
C ASP A 3 -12.92 12.04 -16.27
N ARG A 4 -12.96 11.66 -17.55
CA ARG A 4 -11.92 10.87 -18.20
C ARG A 4 -10.55 11.55 -18.16
N GLU A 5 -10.51 12.88 -18.20
CA GLU A 5 -9.27 13.66 -18.21
C GLU A 5 -8.59 13.60 -16.84
N THR A 6 -9.37 13.75 -15.77
CA THR A 6 -8.93 13.60 -14.39
C THR A 6 -8.39 12.19 -14.12
N ALA A 7 -9.11 11.16 -14.56
CA ALA A 7 -8.65 9.78 -14.41
C ALA A 7 -7.34 9.51 -15.16
N LEU A 8 -7.19 10.07 -16.37
CA LEU A 8 -5.96 9.97 -17.14
C LEU A 8 -4.81 10.72 -16.44
N ALA A 9 -5.05 11.92 -15.92
CA ALA A 9 -4.04 12.70 -15.22
C ALA A 9 -3.53 11.99 -13.96
N VAL A 10 -4.42 11.37 -13.17
CA VAL A 10 -4.04 10.54 -12.02
C VAL A 10 -3.20 9.34 -12.46
N PHE A 11 -3.60 8.65 -13.52
CA PHE A 11 -2.82 7.53 -14.07
C PHE A 11 -1.41 7.98 -14.48
N GLU A 12 -1.31 9.05 -15.25
CA GLU A 12 -0.04 9.55 -15.79
C GLU A 12 0.87 10.08 -14.68
N PHE A 13 0.31 10.71 -13.66
CA PHE A 13 1.06 11.10 -12.48
C PHE A 13 1.66 9.87 -11.78
N ILE A 14 0.87 8.86 -11.44
CA ILE A 14 1.39 7.66 -10.75
C ILE A 14 2.42 6.92 -11.64
N ASP A 15 2.16 6.82 -12.95
CA ASP A 15 3.08 6.16 -13.88
C ASP A 15 4.40 6.95 -14.03
N SER A 16 4.37 8.29 -13.96
CA SER A 16 5.58 9.12 -13.99
C SER A 16 6.53 8.85 -12.82
N LEU A 17 6.01 8.42 -11.65
CA LEU A 17 6.82 8.06 -10.48
C LEU A 17 7.73 6.85 -10.72
N ARG A 18 7.47 6.09 -11.78
CA ARG A 18 8.30 4.97 -12.25
C ARG A 18 9.47 5.39 -13.13
N SER A 19 9.45 6.63 -13.63
CA SER A 19 10.50 7.18 -14.49
C SER A 19 11.41 8.14 -13.73
N GLU A 20 10.85 8.88 -12.76
CA GLU A 20 11.60 9.84 -11.97
C GLU A 20 10.97 10.10 -10.59
N GLN A 21 11.77 10.70 -9.70
CA GLN A 21 11.28 11.17 -8.40
C GLN A 21 10.49 12.46 -8.56
N TYR A 22 9.28 12.50 -8.00
CA TYR A 22 8.55 13.75 -7.82
C TYR A 22 9.13 14.54 -6.65
N ARG A 23 9.75 15.69 -6.94
CA ARG A 23 10.33 16.58 -5.91
C ARG A 23 9.37 17.71 -5.57
N ILE A 24 8.81 17.64 -4.36
CA ILE A 24 8.06 18.75 -3.76
C ILE A 24 8.99 19.96 -3.56
N GLY A 25 8.50 21.15 -3.88
CA GLY A 25 9.26 22.40 -3.76
C GLY A 25 8.74 23.54 -4.65
N ASP A 26 7.85 23.25 -5.60
CA ASP A 26 7.16 24.26 -6.42
C ASP A 26 5.70 24.34 -5.96
N PRO A 27 5.31 25.38 -5.21
CA PRO A 27 3.96 25.49 -4.65
C PRO A 27 2.84 25.47 -5.70
N THR A 28 3.11 25.96 -6.91
CA THR A 28 2.12 25.99 -7.99
C THR A 28 1.93 24.58 -8.56
N ARG A 29 3.03 23.89 -8.88
CA ARG A 29 2.99 22.51 -9.37
C ARG A 29 2.43 21.56 -8.31
N ASP A 30 2.92 21.67 -7.08
CA ASP A 30 2.51 20.84 -5.95
C ASP A 30 1.02 21.03 -5.63
N GLY A 31 0.54 22.29 -5.68
CA GLY A 31 -0.87 22.60 -5.56
C GLY A 31 -1.71 21.96 -6.66
N ALA A 32 -1.28 22.06 -7.92
CA ALA A 32 -2.00 21.47 -9.06
C ALA A 32 -2.09 19.93 -8.96
N VAL A 33 -0.98 19.26 -8.60
CA VAL A 33 -0.97 17.81 -8.39
C VAL A 33 -1.86 17.42 -7.21
N ALA A 34 -1.80 18.17 -6.11
CA ALA A 34 -2.63 17.90 -4.95
C ALA A 34 -4.13 18.06 -5.27
N GLU A 35 -4.51 19.12 -5.99
CA GLU A 35 -5.89 19.35 -6.44
C GLU A 35 -6.38 18.24 -7.37
N MET A 36 -5.55 17.77 -8.29
CA MET A 36 -5.86 16.59 -9.12
C MET A 36 -6.07 15.33 -8.26
N LEU A 37 -5.21 15.09 -7.26
CA LEU A 37 -5.35 13.96 -6.35
C LEU A 37 -6.53 14.10 -5.37
N ALA A 38 -7.06 15.31 -5.16
CA ALA A 38 -8.22 15.53 -4.30
C ALA A 38 -9.47 14.79 -4.82
N HIS A 39 -9.56 14.57 -6.13
CA HIS A 39 -10.65 13.81 -6.76
C HIS A 39 -10.75 12.36 -6.27
N LEU A 40 -9.69 11.79 -5.68
CA LEU A 40 -9.74 10.48 -5.05
C LEU A 40 -10.72 10.43 -3.86
N SER A 41 -11.01 11.58 -3.23
CA SER A 41 -11.95 11.66 -2.11
C SER A 41 -13.40 11.63 -2.58
N ASP A 42 -13.67 12.13 -3.80
CA ASP A 42 -15.03 12.27 -4.35
C ASP A 42 -15.43 11.11 -5.26
N ASP A 43 -14.48 10.26 -5.66
CA ASP A 43 -14.69 9.16 -6.58
C ASP A 43 -14.01 7.87 -6.11
N ALA A 44 -14.83 6.94 -5.60
CA ALA A 44 -14.38 5.64 -5.13
C ALA A 44 -13.76 4.77 -6.24
N ALA A 45 -14.31 4.80 -7.46
CA ALA A 45 -13.75 4.06 -8.59
C ALA A 45 -12.36 4.55 -8.95
N LEU A 46 -12.18 5.87 -9.01
CA LEU A 46 -10.88 6.47 -9.30
C LEU A 46 -9.87 6.16 -8.20
N ARG A 47 -10.28 6.22 -6.93
CA ARG A 47 -9.45 5.80 -5.81
C ARG A 47 -9.06 4.32 -5.89
N ASP A 48 -10.00 3.44 -6.19
CA ASP A 48 -9.72 2.01 -6.33
C ASP A 48 -8.76 1.74 -7.50
N ALA A 49 -8.91 2.47 -8.60
CA ALA A 49 -7.98 2.42 -9.74
C ALA A 49 -6.57 2.89 -9.35
N ALA A 50 -6.47 4.00 -8.59
CA ALA A 50 -5.21 4.52 -8.07
C ALA A 50 -4.55 3.50 -7.14
N CYS A 51 -5.28 2.94 -6.17
CA CYS A 51 -4.79 1.88 -5.28
C CYS A 51 -4.30 0.67 -6.09
N ALA A 52 -5.05 0.21 -7.09
CA ALA A 52 -4.66 -0.90 -7.96
C ALA A 52 -3.36 -0.61 -8.74
N LYS A 53 -3.19 0.61 -9.26
CA LYS A 53 -1.95 1.02 -9.95
C LYS A 53 -0.76 1.09 -8.99
N LEU A 54 -0.96 1.53 -7.75
CA LEU A 54 0.10 1.63 -6.74
C LEU A 54 0.65 0.26 -6.34
N ILE A 55 -0.21 -0.76 -6.20
CA ILE A 55 0.20 -2.13 -5.85
C ILE A 55 0.60 -2.99 -7.07
N SER A 56 0.27 -2.52 -8.28
CA SER A 56 0.64 -3.13 -9.55
C SER A 56 1.13 -2.03 -10.50
N PRO A 57 2.37 -1.54 -10.35
CA PRO A 57 2.89 -0.41 -11.13
C PRO A 57 2.84 -0.64 -12.64
N GLY A 58 2.93 -1.89 -13.10
CA GLY A 58 2.73 -2.27 -14.50
C GLY A 58 1.28 -2.27 -15.01
N LEU A 59 0.29 -1.85 -14.21
CA LEU A 59 -1.11 -1.80 -14.63
C LEU A 59 -1.26 -0.85 -15.83
N GLU A 60 -1.76 -1.39 -16.94
CA GLU A 60 -1.94 -0.66 -18.19
C GLU A 60 -3.06 0.38 -18.09
N ARG A 61 -2.89 1.49 -18.83
CA ARG A 61 -3.87 2.58 -18.92
C ARG A 61 -5.29 2.08 -19.18
N MET A 62 -5.46 1.15 -20.13
CA MET A 62 -6.79 0.62 -20.46
C MET A 62 -7.46 -0.02 -19.24
N ARG A 63 -6.73 -0.85 -18.50
CA ARG A 63 -7.25 -1.55 -17.31
C ARG A 63 -7.51 -0.58 -16.15
N PHE A 64 -6.65 0.41 -15.97
CA PHE A 64 -6.89 1.50 -15.03
C PHE A 64 -8.21 2.21 -15.35
N MET A 65 -8.43 2.57 -16.62
CA MET A 65 -9.66 3.25 -17.04
C MET A 65 -10.90 2.38 -16.88
N LEU A 66 -10.81 1.06 -17.02
CA LEU A 66 -11.94 0.17 -16.71
C LEU A 66 -12.36 0.31 -15.25
N VAL A 67 -11.39 0.29 -14.33
CA VAL A 67 -11.67 0.45 -12.90
C VAL A 67 -12.21 1.85 -12.59
N ALA A 68 -11.56 2.89 -13.10
CA ALA A 68 -11.92 4.29 -12.84
C ALA A 68 -13.30 4.68 -13.40
N ASN A 69 -13.83 3.94 -14.39
CA ASN A 69 -15.16 4.19 -14.96
C ASN A 69 -16.25 3.25 -14.40
N HIS A 70 -15.97 2.47 -13.34
CA HIS A 70 -16.86 1.41 -12.86
C HIS A 70 -17.33 0.45 -13.97
N ASP A 71 -16.45 0.16 -14.94
CA ASP A 71 -16.80 -0.74 -16.02
C ASP A 71 -17.00 -2.16 -15.47
N PRO A 72 -18.10 -2.88 -15.80
CA PRO A 72 -18.31 -4.26 -15.36
C PRO A 72 -17.17 -5.21 -15.72
N ASN A 73 -16.42 -4.91 -16.79
CA ASN A 73 -15.23 -5.66 -17.20
C ASN A 73 -14.02 -5.46 -16.26
N ALA A 74 -14.12 -4.60 -15.24
CA ALA A 74 -13.13 -4.46 -14.18
C ALA A 74 -13.22 -5.58 -13.13
N LEU A 75 -14.36 -6.26 -12.98
CA LEU A 75 -14.53 -7.31 -11.96
C LEU A 75 -13.47 -8.43 -12.02
N PRO A 76 -13.10 -8.97 -13.20
CA PRO A 76 -12.02 -9.95 -13.31
C PRO A 76 -10.64 -9.39 -12.88
N LEU A 77 -10.40 -8.08 -13.05
CA LEU A 77 -9.17 -7.43 -12.61
C LEU A 77 -9.09 -7.40 -11.08
N PHE A 78 -10.18 -7.06 -10.40
CA PHE A 78 -10.24 -7.10 -8.94
C PHE A 78 -10.07 -8.52 -8.41
N ALA A 79 -10.80 -9.50 -8.96
CA ALA A 79 -10.71 -10.89 -8.53
C ALA A 79 -9.28 -11.46 -8.67
N SER A 80 -8.60 -11.14 -9.78
CA SER A 80 -7.22 -11.59 -10.00
C SER A 80 -6.21 -10.87 -9.12
N THR A 81 -6.38 -9.56 -8.88
CA THR A 81 -5.52 -8.77 -8.00
C THR A 81 -5.67 -9.19 -6.53
N SER A 82 -6.91 -9.34 -6.05
CA SER A 82 -7.18 -9.86 -4.70
C SER A 82 -6.61 -11.26 -4.51
N ARG A 83 -6.68 -12.13 -5.51
CA ARG A 83 -6.07 -13.46 -5.43
C ARG A 83 -4.55 -13.39 -5.26
N LYS A 84 -3.89 -12.52 -6.03
CA LYS A 84 -2.45 -12.28 -5.93
C LYS A 84 -2.07 -11.82 -4.52
N LEU A 85 -2.67 -10.73 -4.05
CA LEU A 85 -2.35 -10.11 -2.76
C LEU A 85 -2.52 -11.05 -1.57
N TRP A 86 -3.62 -11.80 -1.53
CA TRP A 86 -4.03 -12.55 -0.34
C TRP A 86 -3.64 -14.02 -0.34
N TYR A 87 -3.25 -14.58 -1.49
CA TYR A 87 -2.96 -16.02 -1.60
C TYR A 87 -1.64 -16.35 -2.30
N GLN A 88 -0.97 -15.40 -2.95
CA GLN A 88 0.28 -15.64 -3.68
C GLN A 88 1.44 -14.96 -2.96
N ALA A 89 2.23 -15.74 -2.23
CA ALA A 89 3.34 -15.22 -1.42
C ALA A 89 4.51 -14.67 -2.26
N ASP A 90 4.60 -15.05 -3.54
CA ASP A 90 5.55 -14.50 -4.52
C ASP A 90 5.13 -13.12 -5.03
N TYR A 91 3.89 -12.69 -4.79
CA TYR A 91 3.45 -11.34 -5.11
C TYR A 91 3.83 -10.36 -3.98
N ASN A 92 5.14 -10.08 -3.89
CA ASN A 92 5.70 -9.18 -2.89
C ASN A 92 5.58 -7.70 -3.31
N VAL A 93 4.56 -7.02 -2.80
CA VAL A 93 4.27 -5.62 -3.14
C VAL A 93 5.43 -4.69 -2.78
N ARG A 94 6.16 -4.96 -1.69
CA ARG A 94 7.34 -4.16 -1.30
C ARG A 94 8.46 -4.26 -2.33
N GLU A 95 8.80 -5.48 -2.75
CA GLU A 95 9.85 -5.68 -3.75
C GLU A 95 9.45 -5.05 -5.09
N ILE A 96 8.20 -5.24 -5.51
CA ILE A 96 7.65 -4.61 -6.71
C ILE A 96 7.78 -3.10 -6.61
N ALA A 97 7.27 -2.48 -5.53
CA ALA A 97 7.31 -1.03 -5.35
C ALA A 97 8.75 -0.49 -5.32
N ASN A 98 9.67 -1.15 -4.61
CA ASN A 98 11.07 -0.77 -4.55
C ASN A 98 11.81 -0.91 -5.90
N SER A 99 11.37 -1.83 -6.76
CA SER A 99 11.94 -2.01 -8.10
C SER A 99 11.38 -1.04 -9.14
N GLU A 100 10.12 -0.64 -8.97
CA GLU A 100 9.38 0.11 -9.98
C GLU A 100 9.31 1.61 -9.69
N PHE A 101 9.25 2.03 -8.43
CA PHE A 101 9.17 3.44 -8.06
C PHE A 101 10.52 3.97 -7.60
N HIS A 102 10.83 5.21 -7.99
CA HIS A 102 12.09 5.85 -7.60
C HIS A 102 12.07 6.50 -6.21
N GLN A 103 11.00 6.35 -5.44
CA GLN A 103 10.82 6.98 -4.12
C GLN A 103 9.75 6.27 -3.28
N ASP A 104 9.70 6.62 -2.00
CA ASP A 104 8.63 6.23 -1.07
C ASP A 104 7.32 6.94 -1.47
N VAL A 105 6.43 6.18 -2.11
CA VAL A 105 5.16 6.70 -2.63
C VAL A 105 4.14 6.99 -1.51
N PRO A 106 3.93 6.14 -0.49
CA PRO A 106 3.09 6.50 0.65
C PRO A 106 3.49 7.82 1.32
N ALA A 107 4.80 8.03 1.54
CA ALA A 107 5.30 9.28 2.11
C ALA A 107 5.06 10.48 1.18
N LEU A 108 5.25 10.31 -0.15
CA LEU A 108 4.94 11.34 -1.13
C LEU A 108 3.45 11.73 -1.09
N LEU A 109 2.54 10.76 -1.16
CA LEU A 109 1.10 10.99 -1.19
C LEU A 109 0.65 11.74 0.08
N TRP A 110 1.15 11.33 1.24
CA TRP A 110 0.92 12.08 2.47
C TRP A 110 1.43 13.53 2.35
N ARG A 111 2.65 13.76 1.86
CA ARG A 111 3.20 15.11 1.73
C ARG A 111 2.38 15.99 0.79
N LEU A 112 1.95 15.45 -0.36
CA LEU A 112 1.07 16.14 -1.31
C LEU A 112 -0.31 16.42 -0.71
N SER A 113 -0.84 15.54 0.14
CA SER A 113 -2.11 15.80 0.83
C SER A 113 -2.05 17.06 1.71
N ASN A 114 -0.88 17.45 2.22
CA ASN A 114 -0.72 18.68 3.01
C ASN A 114 -0.83 19.96 2.18
N CYS A 115 -0.77 19.86 0.84
CA CYS A 115 -1.00 21.00 -0.06
C CYS A 115 -2.51 21.32 -0.18
N LEU A 116 -3.39 20.37 0.13
CA LEU A 116 -4.83 20.59 0.20
C LEU A 116 -5.20 21.24 1.52
N ARG A 117 -5.97 22.34 1.49
CA ARG A 117 -6.37 23.05 2.73
C ARG A 117 -7.45 22.30 3.51
N ASP A 118 -8.43 21.75 2.79
CA ASP A 118 -9.61 21.14 3.40
C ASP A 118 -9.33 19.68 3.79
N PRO A 119 -9.53 19.28 5.06
CA PRO A 119 -9.24 17.92 5.51
C PRO A 119 -10.01 16.82 4.78
N GLU A 120 -11.28 17.06 4.44
CA GLU A 120 -12.15 16.10 3.75
C GLU A 120 -11.61 15.75 2.36
N ARG A 121 -11.00 16.73 1.68
CA ARG A 121 -10.41 16.54 0.35
C ARG A 121 -9.11 15.71 0.39
N ARG A 122 -8.51 15.53 1.57
CA ARG A 122 -7.31 14.71 1.77
C ARG A 122 -7.61 13.23 1.91
N VAL A 123 -8.86 12.86 2.20
CA VAL A 123 -9.24 11.49 2.60
C VAL A 123 -8.77 10.47 1.58
N GLY A 124 -9.13 10.61 0.29
CA GLY A 124 -8.77 9.63 -0.74
C GLY A 124 -7.26 9.46 -0.95
N VAL A 125 -6.49 10.55 -0.82
CA VAL A 125 -5.02 10.49 -0.92
C VAL A 125 -4.40 9.78 0.29
N LEU A 126 -4.93 10.03 1.49
CA LEU A 126 -4.49 9.38 2.72
C LEU A 126 -4.92 7.90 2.77
N GLU A 127 -6.08 7.56 2.22
CA GLU A 127 -6.53 6.18 2.01
C GLU A 127 -5.55 5.43 1.10
N ALA A 128 -5.19 6.01 -0.05
CA ALA A 128 -4.21 5.42 -0.96
C ALA A 128 -2.83 5.23 -0.30
N ALA A 129 -2.37 6.23 0.47
CA ALA A 129 -1.09 6.15 1.19
C ALA A 129 -1.10 5.05 2.27
N ALA A 130 -2.13 5.01 3.12
CA ALA A 130 -2.24 4.01 4.19
C ALA A 130 -2.42 2.60 3.63
N TYR A 131 -3.24 2.44 2.59
CA TYR A 131 -3.45 1.17 1.90
C TYR A 131 -2.16 0.65 1.27
N MET A 132 -1.41 1.50 0.56
CA MET A 132 -0.14 1.09 -0.05
C MET A 132 0.90 0.74 1.02
N SER A 133 0.98 1.50 2.12
CA SER A 133 1.87 1.20 3.24
C SER A 133 1.56 -0.16 3.89
N PHE A 134 0.27 -0.46 4.10
CA PHE A 134 -0.19 -1.77 4.55
C PHE A 134 0.19 -2.90 3.59
N MET A 135 -0.04 -2.71 2.28
CA MET A 135 0.25 -3.73 1.26
C MET A 135 1.74 -4.00 1.09
N GLN A 136 2.58 -2.98 1.26
CA GLN A 136 4.04 -3.09 1.33
C GLN A 136 4.55 -3.65 2.65
N GLY A 137 3.66 -3.86 3.64
CA GLY A 137 4.04 -4.42 4.94
C GLY A 137 5.04 -3.54 5.68
N ASP A 138 4.92 -2.21 5.54
CA ASP A 138 5.76 -1.22 6.22
C ASP A 138 5.87 -1.49 7.71
N ASP A 139 7.01 -1.12 8.29
CA ASP A 139 7.22 -1.26 9.72
C ASP A 139 6.07 -0.62 10.49
N GLU A 140 5.71 -1.23 11.62
CA GLU A 140 4.52 -0.87 12.40
C GLU A 140 4.40 0.65 12.58
N ARG A 141 5.47 1.29 13.04
CA ARG A 141 5.52 2.74 13.26
C ARG A 141 5.20 3.56 12.01
N VAL A 142 5.64 3.12 10.84
CA VAL A 142 5.39 3.80 9.56
C VAL A 142 3.92 3.64 9.19
N PHE A 143 3.42 2.41 9.21
CA PHE A 143 2.03 2.10 8.89
C PHE A 143 1.04 2.80 9.85
N SER A 144 1.18 2.65 11.18
CA SER A 144 0.29 3.36 12.12
C SER A 144 0.45 4.89 12.04
N GLY A 145 1.59 5.40 11.56
CA GLY A 145 1.74 6.80 11.19
C GLY A 145 0.86 7.23 10.02
N HIS A 146 0.74 6.42 8.96
CA HIS A 146 -0.20 6.68 7.85
C HIS A 146 -1.66 6.49 8.28
N LEU A 147 -1.95 5.39 8.99
CA LEU A 147 -3.30 5.10 9.48
C LEU A 147 -3.81 6.17 10.44
N GLY A 148 -2.97 6.66 11.36
CA GLY A 148 -3.34 7.73 12.29
C GLY A 148 -3.66 9.06 11.58
N ARG A 149 -2.95 9.39 10.50
CA ARG A 149 -3.25 10.58 9.68
C ARG A 149 -4.58 10.44 8.93
N LEU A 150 -4.88 9.25 8.41
CA LEU A 150 -6.17 8.94 7.80
C LEU A 150 -7.30 9.02 8.85
N ALA A 151 -7.13 8.36 10.00
CA ALA A 151 -8.11 8.36 11.07
C ALA A 151 -8.38 9.76 11.65
N ALA A 152 -7.39 10.67 11.61
CA ALA A 152 -7.57 12.06 12.02
C ALA A 152 -8.56 12.85 11.13
N VAL A 153 -8.71 12.46 9.86
CA VAL A 153 -9.61 13.13 8.91
C VAL A 153 -10.88 12.31 8.59
N SER A 154 -10.81 10.99 8.71
CA SER A 154 -11.91 10.06 8.41
C SER A 154 -11.91 8.87 9.38
N PRO A 155 -12.24 9.08 10.66
CA PRO A 155 -12.17 8.04 11.69
C PRO A 155 -13.18 6.91 11.47
N GLN A 156 -14.30 7.20 10.84
CA GLN A 156 -15.38 6.23 10.57
C GLN A 156 -15.41 5.77 9.10
N GLY A 157 -14.46 6.25 8.28
CA GLY A 157 -14.33 5.86 6.89
C GLY A 157 -14.19 4.35 6.73
N GLU A 158 -14.76 3.81 5.66
CA GLU A 158 -14.72 2.37 5.38
C GLU A 158 -13.28 1.85 5.31
N VAL A 159 -12.41 2.51 4.54
CA VAL A 159 -11.00 2.13 4.41
C VAL A 159 -10.28 2.21 5.76
N THR A 160 -10.52 3.27 6.54
CA THR A 160 -9.95 3.43 7.89
C THR A 160 -10.32 2.24 8.77
N ARG A 161 -11.61 1.90 8.86
CA ARG A 161 -12.09 0.79 9.68
C ARG A 161 -11.55 -0.56 9.19
N CYS A 162 -11.52 -0.78 7.88
CA CYS A 162 -10.97 -2.01 7.30
C CYS A 162 -9.47 -2.17 7.59
N LEU A 163 -8.68 -1.10 7.47
CA LEU A 163 -7.25 -1.16 7.77
C LEU A 163 -6.97 -1.32 9.27
N MET A 164 -7.75 -0.67 10.13
CA MET A 164 -7.69 -0.87 11.58
C MET A 164 -8.04 -2.31 11.95
N ASP A 165 -9.16 -2.83 11.46
CA ASP A 165 -9.60 -4.20 11.73
C ASP A 165 -8.60 -5.24 11.23
N ALA A 166 -8.07 -5.07 10.01
CA ALA A 166 -7.04 -5.92 9.46
C ALA A 166 -5.78 -5.92 10.33
N HIS A 167 -5.33 -4.73 10.76
CA HIS A 167 -4.17 -4.57 11.62
C HIS A 167 -4.38 -5.22 13.00
N ASP A 168 -5.50 -4.95 13.66
CA ASP A 168 -5.82 -5.46 15.01
C ASP A 168 -5.91 -6.99 15.04
N HIS A 169 -6.34 -7.60 13.94
CA HIS A 169 -6.44 -9.06 13.79
C HIS A 169 -5.19 -9.69 13.17
N GLY A 170 -4.12 -8.92 12.96
CA GLY A 170 -2.88 -9.40 12.37
C GLY A 170 -3.04 -9.92 10.94
N GLN A 171 -4.04 -9.44 10.21
CA GLN A 171 -4.19 -9.72 8.79
C GLN A 171 -3.11 -8.96 8.00
N ALA A 172 -2.58 -9.61 6.97
CA ALA A 172 -1.55 -9.06 6.12
C ALA A 172 -1.54 -9.76 4.76
N PRO A 173 -0.95 -9.14 3.72
CA PRO A 173 -0.75 -9.78 2.43
C PRO A 173 0.01 -11.11 2.55
N ALA A 174 -0.25 -12.05 1.63
CA ALA A 174 0.29 -13.40 1.67
C ALA A 174 1.81 -13.45 1.79
N TRP A 175 2.50 -12.56 1.08
CA TRP A 175 3.98 -12.51 1.09
C TRP A 175 4.53 -12.16 2.48
N LEU A 176 3.85 -11.28 3.23
CA LEU A 176 4.27 -10.89 4.58
C LEU A 176 4.00 -12.01 5.58
N MET A 177 2.86 -12.70 5.43
CA MET A 177 2.53 -13.88 6.23
C MET A 177 3.56 -15.00 6.07
N GLU A 178 3.99 -15.27 4.84
CA GLU A 178 4.99 -16.29 4.56
C GLU A 178 6.38 -15.88 5.08
N ARG A 179 6.74 -14.60 4.98
CA ARG A 179 7.97 -14.07 5.58
C ARG A 179 7.99 -14.25 7.10
N SER A 180 6.88 -13.96 7.79
CA SER A 180 6.78 -14.16 9.24
C SER A 180 6.89 -15.64 9.62
N ARG A 181 6.30 -16.55 8.82
CA ARG A 181 6.44 -18.00 9.03
C ARG A 181 7.88 -18.47 8.88
N THR A 182 8.57 -18.03 7.82
CA THR A 182 9.96 -18.42 7.55
C THR A 182 10.92 -17.85 8.59
N MET A 183 10.69 -16.63 9.09
CA MET A 183 11.45 -16.06 10.22
C MET A 183 11.22 -16.82 11.52
N ASN A 184 9.97 -17.15 11.85
CA ASN A 184 9.66 -17.92 13.05
C ASN A 184 10.24 -19.34 12.97
N ALA A 185 10.25 -19.96 11.78
CA ALA A 185 10.87 -21.26 11.55
C ALA A 185 12.39 -21.21 11.74
N SER A 186 13.08 -20.21 11.16
CA SER A 186 14.53 -20.06 11.31
C SER A 186 14.94 -19.69 12.74
N GLU A 187 14.14 -18.89 13.46
CA GLU A 187 14.35 -18.64 14.88
C GLU A 187 14.19 -19.92 15.71
N SER A 188 13.16 -20.73 15.42
CA SER A 188 12.96 -22.03 16.10
C SER A 188 14.05 -23.07 15.78
N GLU A 189 14.67 -23.01 14.61
CA GLU A 189 15.84 -23.83 14.24
C GLU A 189 17.11 -23.31 14.92
N SER A 190 17.29 -21.98 15.00
CA SER A 190 18.46 -21.35 15.65
C SER A 190 18.51 -21.56 17.17
N VAL A 191 17.35 -21.73 17.81
CA VAL A 191 17.25 -22.11 19.24
C VAL A 191 17.69 -23.57 19.46
N ASN A 192 17.79 -24.39 18.42
CA ASN A 192 18.08 -25.82 18.54
C ASN A 192 19.57 -26.20 18.33
N GLU A 193 20.42 -25.28 17.89
CA GLU A 193 21.80 -25.59 17.53
C GLU A 193 22.84 -25.25 18.63
N SER A 194 22.49 -24.39 19.60
CA SER A 194 23.38 -24.08 20.74
C SER A 194 23.16 -24.95 21.99
N ASP A 195 22.07 -25.72 22.06
CA ASP A 195 21.73 -26.58 23.21
C ASP A 195 22.23 -28.04 23.09
N ARG A 196 22.99 -28.37 22.04
CA ARG A 196 23.59 -29.71 21.84
C ARG A 196 25.13 -29.68 21.89
N PRO A 197 25.72 -29.36 23.06
CA PRO A 197 26.70 -30.30 23.63
C PRO A 197 26.74 -30.32 25.18
N GLY A 198 25.62 -30.07 25.87
CA GLY A 198 25.58 -29.98 27.33
C GLY A 198 24.93 -31.16 28.08
N LEU A 199 23.95 -31.83 27.49
CA LEU A 199 23.08 -32.78 28.21
C LEU A 199 23.59 -34.23 28.19
N MET A 200 24.18 -34.70 27.08
CA MET A 200 24.72 -36.06 26.98
C MET A 200 26.02 -36.27 27.79
N ARG A 201 26.72 -35.19 28.15
CA ARG A 201 27.95 -35.26 28.97
C ARG A 201 27.67 -35.33 30.48
N ARG A 202 26.43 -35.08 30.92
CA ARG A 202 26.02 -35.12 32.35
C ARG A 202 25.34 -36.43 32.76
N LEU A 203 25.00 -37.30 31.81
CA LEU A 203 24.30 -38.57 32.08
C LEU A 203 25.21 -39.82 32.04
N PHE A 204 26.49 -39.69 31.68
CA PHE A 204 27.43 -40.82 31.59
C PHE A 204 28.73 -40.65 32.40
N ASN A 205 28.77 -39.70 33.34
CA ASN A 205 29.85 -39.58 34.32
C ASN A 205 29.28 -39.56 35.75
N ARG A 206 28.68 -40.68 36.17
CA ARG A 206 28.66 -41.17 37.55
C ARG A 206 28.50 -42.69 37.54
#